data_AF-A0A839E4D9-F1
#
_entry.id   AF-A0A839E4D9-F1
#
_cell.length_a   1.000
_cell.length_b   1.000
_cell.length_c   1.000
_cell.angle_alpha   90.00
_cell.angle_beta   90.00
_cell.angle_gamma   90.00
#
_symmetry.space_group_name_H-M   'P 1'
#
loop_
_entity.id
_entity.type
_entity.pdbx_description
1 polymer ?
#
loop_
_entity_poly.entity_id
_entity_poly.type
_entity_poly.pdbx_seq_one_letter_code
_entity_poly.pdbx_strand_id
1 'polypeptide(L)'
;MTERGHPEKLRTTLAWLAPGTALRDGLERILRGRTGGLIVLGYDETVESLCDGGFHLDVEFSATRLRELSKMDGSVVLSGDATRILRANVQLVPDSAIPTDESGTRHRSAERTAIHTGYPVVSVSQSMSIASVYIGGHRHVLTGSPDILSRANQALATLSRYTSRLAEVSQTLSALEIEDSVTLRDVMLVVQRLEMVRRIADEIEGDVVELGEDGRLIELQLDELVGGVGVDREVLTQEYLPTGGEVPTREQVTAALERLDNTELLDLTAIATAYGYSDETLEQHLEPRGYRLLARIPRLPDTVRRQLVEHFGSVQNLLATSAEDLRTVAEVDESQARLIREGLSRLVESSLSDHYV
;
A
#
# COMPACT_ATOMS: atom_id res chain seq x y z
N MET A 1 3.37 14.01 17.45
CA MET A 1 3.90 12.77 16.87
C MET A 1 2.76 12.13 16.10
N THR A 2 2.90 12.16 14.80
CA THR A 2 1.88 12.30 13.76
C THR A 2 0.99 11.07 13.57
N GLU A 3 -0.26 11.28 13.13
CA GLU A 3 -1.28 10.26 12.80
C GLU A 3 -0.77 9.07 11.96
N ARG A 4 0.34 9.23 11.22
CA ARG A 4 0.99 8.16 10.43
C ARG A 4 1.62 7.03 11.25
N GLY A 5 1.98 7.24 12.52
CA GLY A 5 2.57 6.19 13.37
C GLY A 5 1.57 5.13 13.86
N HIS A 6 0.27 5.45 13.85
CA HIS A 6 -0.81 4.55 14.29
C HIS A 6 -1.12 3.43 13.27
N PRO A 7 -1.26 3.71 11.95
CA PRO A 7 -1.50 2.65 10.96
C PRO A 7 -0.30 1.70 10.80
N GLU A 8 0.94 2.18 10.90
CA GLU A 8 2.13 1.31 10.81
C GLU A 8 2.19 0.34 12.00
N LYS A 9 2.05 0.85 13.23
CA LYS A 9 2.02 0.01 14.44
C LYS A 9 0.85 -0.98 14.42
N LEU A 10 -0.31 -0.56 13.93
CA LEU A 10 -1.45 -1.46 13.75
C LEU A 10 -1.11 -2.56 12.73
N ARG A 11 -0.57 -2.22 11.55
CA ARG A 11 -0.18 -3.18 10.50
C ARG A 11 0.85 -4.21 11.03
N THR A 12 1.87 -3.77 11.77
CA THR A 12 2.84 -4.67 12.43
C THR A 12 2.16 -5.58 13.46
N THR A 13 1.25 -5.04 14.25
CA THR A 13 0.52 -5.83 15.26
C THR A 13 -0.40 -6.85 14.62
N LEU A 14 -1.11 -6.49 13.55
CA LEU A 14 -1.97 -7.40 12.81
C LEU A 14 -1.15 -8.54 12.18
N ALA A 15 0.04 -8.25 11.65
CA ALA A 15 0.95 -9.28 11.15
C ALA A 15 1.32 -10.32 12.22
N TRP A 16 1.53 -9.90 13.48
CA TRP A 16 1.78 -10.84 14.59
C TRP A 16 0.55 -11.65 14.99
N LEU A 17 -0.65 -11.15 14.70
CA LEU A 17 -1.94 -11.76 15.04
C LEU A 17 -2.60 -12.44 13.83
N ALA A 18 -1.91 -12.49 12.69
CA ALA A 18 -2.41 -13.05 11.44
C ALA A 18 -2.44 -14.58 11.46
N PRO A 19 -3.33 -15.23 10.68
CA PRO A 19 -3.32 -16.67 10.45
C PRO A 19 -1.94 -17.22 10.07
N GLY A 20 -1.64 -18.44 10.55
CA GLY A 20 -0.31 -19.07 10.46
C GLY A 20 0.61 -18.76 11.64
N THR A 21 0.40 -17.66 12.37
CA THR A 21 1.22 -17.34 13.55
C THR A 21 0.83 -18.17 14.79
N ALA A 22 1.81 -18.42 15.67
CA ALA A 22 1.57 -19.12 16.92
C ALA A 22 0.66 -18.32 17.89
N LEU A 23 0.70 -16.98 17.83
CA LEU A 23 -0.21 -16.12 18.60
C LEU A 23 -1.65 -16.29 18.12
N ARG A 24 -1.89 -16.25 16.80
CA ARG A 24 -3.22 -16.47 16.24
C ARG A 24 -3.76 -17.85 16.58
N ASP A 25 -2.97 -18.92 16.47
CA ASP A 25 -3.39 -20.27 16.92
C ASP A 25 -3.79 -20.26 18.41
N GLY A 26 -3.00 -19.59 19.25
CA GLY A 26 -3.33 -19.41 20.67
C GLY A 26 -4.68 -18.71 20.90
N LEU A 27 -4.94 -17.60 20.20
CA LEU A 27 -6.19 -16.86 20.30
C LEU A 27 -7.39 -17.66 19.76
N GLU A 28 -7.22 -18.36 18.65
CA GLU A 28 -8.27 -19.23 18.09
C GLU A 28 -8.63 -20.37 19.03
N ARG A 29 -7.64 -20.95 19.71
CA ARG A 29 -7.90 -21.97 20.75
C ARG A 29 -8.70 -21.40 21.91
N ILE A 30 -8.44 -20.16 22.32
CA ILE A 30 -9.20 -19.48 23.40
C ILE A 30 -10.66 -19.29 22.95
N LEU A 31 -10.85 -18.78 21.73
CA LEU A 31 -12.16 -18.58 21.10
C LEU A 31 -12.95 -19.90 20.99
N ARG A 32 -12.36 -20.94 20.37
CA ARG A 32 -12.98 -22.27 20.23
C ARG A 32 -13.26 -22.92 21.59
N GLY A 33 -12.39 -22.66 22.55
CA GLY A 33 -12.52 -23.07 23.93
C GLY A 33 -13.55 -22.29 24.74
N ARG A 34 -14.23 -21.31 24.13
CA ARG A 34 -15.23 -20.42 24.75
C ARG A 34 -14.74 -19.87 26.08
N THR A 35 -13.50 -19.41 26.11
CA THR A 35 -12.91 -18.79 27.29
C THR A 35 -12.63 -17.32 27.02
N GLY A 36 -12.69 -16.51 28.06
CA GLY A 36 -12.23 -15.13 27.97
C GLY A 36 -10.70 -15.06 27.94
N GLY A 37 -10.15 -13.92 27.56
CA GLY A 37 -8.72 -13.68 27.71
C GLY A 37 -8.40 -12.20 27.59
N LEU A 38 -7.42 -11.73 28.35
CA LEU A 38 -6.83 -10.41 28.20
C LEU A 38 -5.32 -10.59 28.09
N ILE A 39 -4.74 -10.22 26.94
CA ILE A 39 -3.35 -10.51 26.61
C ILE A 39 -2.63 -9.20 26.29
N VAL A 40 -1.57 -8.88 27.00
CA VAL A 40 -0.71 -7.70 26.73
C VAL A 40 0.50 -8.16 25.92
N LEU A 41 0.76 -7.49 24.79
CA LEU A 41 1.87 -7.79 23.87
C LEU A 41 3.03 -6.82 24.13
N GLY A 42 3.77 -7.06 25.20
CA GLY A 42 4.85 -6.18 25.62
C GLY A 42 4.99 -6.10 27.12
N TYR A 43 6.21 -5.84 27.58
CA TYR A 43 6.54 -5.74 28.99
C TYR A 43 7.69 -4.78 29.19
N ASP A 44 7.46 -3.79 30.05
CA ASP A 44 8.42 -2.82 30.55
C ASP A 44 8.05 -2.46 32.00
N GLU A 45 8.78 -1.52 32.59
CA GLU A 45 8.49 -1.02 33.95
C GLU A 45 7.07 -0.45 34.07
N THR A 46 6.55 0.15 32.99
CA THR A 46 5.17 0.67 32.93
C THR A 46 4.17 -0.47 33.08
N VAL A 47 4.24 -1.51 32.23
CA VAL A 47 3.35 -2.68 32.28
C VAL A 47 3.47 -3.39 33.63
N GLU A 48 4.69 -3.52 34.16
CA GLU A 48 4.94 -4.10 35.47
C GLU A 48 4.20 -3.36 36.59
N SER A 49 4.24 -2.02 36.59
CA SER A 49 3.55 -1.18 37.59
C SER A 49 2.02 -1.31 37.55
N LEU A 50 1.46 -1.71 36.40
CA LEU A 50 0.01 -1.92 36.23
C LEU A 50 -0.43 -3.33 36.62
N CYS A 51 0.50 -4.27 36.81
CA CYS A 51 0.19 -5.65 37.15
C CYS A 51 0.00 -5.80 38.67
N ASP A 52 -1.22 -6.06 39.10
CA ASP A 52 -1.54 -6.45 40.47
C ASP A 52 -1.73 -7.98 40.59
N GLY A 53 -1.07 -8.57 41.59
CA GLY A 53 -1.09 -10.02 41.85
C GLY A 53 -0.51 -10.89 40.73
N GLY A 54 -1.08 -12.09 40.58
CA GLY A 54 -0.71 -13.09 39.57
C GLY A 54 0.61 -13.83 39.82
N PHE A 55 1.12 -14.48 38.78
CA PHE A 55 2.32 -15.30 38.81
C PHE A 55 3.37 -14.80 37.84
N HIS A 56 4.62 -14.76 38.29
CA HIS A 56 5.79 -14.64 37.42
C HIS A 56 6.12 -16.03 36.87
N LEU A 57 6.15 -16.16 35.56
CA LEU A 57 6.41 -17.44 34.89
C LEU A 57 7.73 -17.43 34.15
N ASP A 58 7.94 -16.41 33.31
CA ASP A 58 9.06 -16.30 32.38
C ASP A 58 9.35 -17.63 31.65
N VAL A 59 8.40 -18.06 30.82
CA VAL A 59 8.48 -19.31 30.04
C VAL A 59 8.35 -19.05 28.56
N GLU A 60 8.87 -19.96 27.73
CA GLU A 60 8.69 -19.87 26.27
C GLU A 60 7.21 -19.92 25.87
N PHE A 61 6.86 -19.09 24.90
CA PHE A 61 5.54 -19.04 24.33
C PHE A 61 5.17 -20.36 23.63
N SER A 62 3.93 -20.79 23.81
CA SER A 62 3.28 -21.73 22.89
C SER A 62 1.78 -21.48 22.90
N ALA A 63 1.11 -21.71 21.77
CA ALA A 63 -0.34 -21.56 21.65
C ALA A 63 -1.10 -22.35 22.73
N THR A 64 -0.63 -23.57 23.04
CA THR A 64 -1.20 -24.40 24.11
C THR A 64 -1.01 -23.76 25.49
N ARG A 65 0.18 -23.24 25.82
CA ARG A 65 0.41 -22.57 27.11
C ARG A 65 -0.47 -21.33 27.25
N LEU A 66 -0.54 -20.50 26.21
CA LEU A 66 -1.41 -19.31 26.20
C LEU A 66 -2.87 -19.72 26.46
N ARG A 67 -3.35 -20.77 25.79
CA ARG A 67 -4.70 -21.29 25.95
C ARG A 67 -4.99 -21.77 27.38
N GLU A 68 -4.07 -22.51 27.98
CA GLU A 68 -4.22 -23.06 29.34
C GLU A 68 -4.20 -21.95 30.39
N LEU A 69 -3.27 -21.00 30.27
CA LEU A 69 -3.19 -19.86 31.19
C LEU A 69 -4.42 -18.94 31.08
N SER A 70 -4.99 -18.80 29.88
CA SER A 70 -6.22 -18.03 29.67
C SER A 70 -7.48 -18.69 30.28
N LYS A 71 -7.39 -19.91 30.83
CA LYS A 71 -8.48 -20.49 31.65
C LYS A 71 -8.56 -19.88 33.04
N MET A 72 -7.47 -19.27 33.50
CA MET A 72 -7.45 -18.52 34.74
C MET A 72 -8.14 -17.17 34.55
N ASP A 73 -8.61 -16.57 35.63
CA ASP A 73 -9.07 -15.19 35.60
C ASP A 73 -7.89 -14.22 35.39
N GLY A 74 -8.18 -12.97 35.05
CA GLY A 74 -7.15 -11.94 34.84
C GLY A 74 -6.53 -11.96 33.45
N SER A 75 -5.25 -11.56 33.39
CA SER A 75 -4.54 -11.25 32.15
C SER A 75 -3.25 -12.07 32.02
N VAL A 76 -2.81 -12.24 30.78
CA VAL A 76 -1.52 -12.82 30.41
C VAL A 76 -0.65 -11.72 29.79
N VAL A 77 0.62 -11.66 30.18
CA VAL A 77 1.57 -10.66 29.68
C VAL A 77 2.70 -11.35 28.95
N LEU A 78 2.93 -10.95 27.70
CA LEU A 78 3.96 -11.49 26.83
C LEU A 78 5.16 -10.54 26.74
N SER A 79 6.31 -11.06 26.35
CA SER A 79 7.46 -10.24 25.95
C SER A 79 7.13 -9.39 24.70
N GLY A 80 7.92 -8.34 24.45
CA GLY A 80 7.69 -7.43 23.32
C GLY A 80 7.79 -8.08 21.93
N ASP A 81 8.54 -9.18 21.82
CA ASP A 81 8.64 -10.02 20.62
C ASP A 81 7.65 -11.21 20.63
N ALA A 82 6.81 -11.29 21.67
CA ALA A 82 5.83 -12.36 21.92
C ALA A 82 6.42 -13.79 21.96
N THR A 83 7.73 -13.94 22.17
CA THR A 83 8.39 -15.26 22.26
C THR A 83 8.29 -15.88 23.65
N ARG A 84 7.93 -15.11 24.68
CA ARG A 84 7.83 -15.56 26.07
C ARG A 84 6.54 -15.09 26.75
N ILE A 85 6.03 -15.91 27.64
CA ILE A 85 4.94 -15.59 28.57
C ILE A 85 5.59 -15.22 29.91
N LEU A 86 5.51 -13.95 30.27
CA LEU A 86 6.21 -13.40 31.42
C LEU A 86 5.35 -13.50 32.69
N ARG A 87 4.07 -13.16 32.58
CA ARG A 87 3.11 -13.18 33.70
C ARG A 87 1.76 -13.75 33.29
N ALA A 88 1.04 -14.32 34.26
CA ALA A 88 -0.32 -14.80 34.08
C ALA A 88 -1.17 -14.60 35.34
N ASN A 89 -2.50 -14.58 35.17
CA ASN A 89 -3.47 -14.29 36.25
C ASN A 89 -3.19 -12.95 36.94
N VAL A 90 -2.73 -11.96 36.17
CA VAL A 90 -2.52 -10.59 36.69
C VAL A 90 -3.79 -9.76 36.49
N GLN A 91 -4.14 -8.96 37.48
CA GLN A 91 -5.15 -7.93 37.33
C GLN A 91 -4.47 -6.66 36.80
N LEU A 92 -4.91 -6.17 35.64
CA LEU A 92 -4.40 -4.92 35.09
C LEU A 92 -5.17 -3.75 35.70
N VAL A 93 -4.43 -2.79 36.27
CA VAL A 93 -4.98 -1.60 36.93
C VAL A 93 -4.51 -0.33 36.20
N PRO A 94 -4.95 -0.07 34.95
CA PRO A 94 -4.58 1.14 34.23
C PRO A 94 -5.24 2.38 34.84
N ASP A 95 -4.74 3.58 34.50
CA ASP A 95 -5.28 4.84 35.00
C ASP A 95 -6.77 4.98 34.65
N SER A 96 -7.58 5.16 35.69
CA SER A 96 -9.04 5.32 35.59
C SER A 96 -9.48 6.62 34.93
N ALA A 97 -8.61 7.63 34.86
CA ALA A 97 -8.86 8.90 34.20
C ALA A 97 -8.81 8.79 32.67
N ILE A 98 -8.21 7.72 32.11
CA ILE A 98 -8.18 7.49 30.66
C ILE A 98 -9.62 7.23 30.17
N PRO A 99 -10.11 8.04 29.20
CA PRO A 99 -11.44 7.87 28.64
C PRO A 99 -11.55 6.52 27.91
N THR A 100 -12.74 5.95 27.90
CA THR A 100 -13.04 4.67 27.25
C THR A 100 -14.50 4.65 26.85
N ASP A 101 -14.79 4.26 25.62
CA ASP A 101 -16.15 4.10 25.11
C ASP A 101 -16.64 2.64 25.25
N GLU A 102 -15.81 1.77 25.82
CA GLU A 102 -16.11 0.35 26.00
C GLU A 102 -17.04 0.10 27.19
N SER A 103 -18.00 -0.81 27.01
CA SER A 103 -19.00 -1.13 28.04
C SER A 103 -18.57 -2.25 29.00
N GLY A 104 -17.70 -3.18 28.55
CA GLY A 104 -17.25 -4.33 29.33
C GLY A 104 -16.00 -4.06 30.17
N THR A 105 -15.94 -4.57 31.41
CA THR A 105 -14.77 -4.40 32.32
C THR A 105 -13.46 -4.83 31.67
N ARG A 106 -13.45 -5.95 30.95
CA ARG A 106 -12.29 -6.46 30.22
C ARG A 106 -11.90 -5.54 29.05
N HIS A 107 -12.88 -5.09 28.26
CA HIS A 107 -12.65 -4.21 27.12
C HIS A 107 -12.15 -2.83 27.54
N ARG A 108 -12.73 -2.24 28.60
CA ARG A 108 -12.22 -1.00 29.21
C ARG A 108 -10.80 -1.16 29.73
N SER A 109 -10.51 -2.28 30.39
CA SER A 109 -9.16 -2.55 30.88
C SER A 109 -8.18 -2.73 29.73
N ALA A 110 -8.58 -3.39 28.64
CA ALA A 110 -7.77 -3.54 27.44
C ALA A 110 -7.44 -2.19 26.79
N GLU A 111 -8.45 -1.39 26.51
CA GLU A 111 -8.31 -0.08 25.87
C GLU A 111 -7.44 0.85 26.72
N ARG A 112 -7.74 0.97 28.02
CA ARG A 112 -6.98 1.82 28.93
C ARG A 112 -5.54 1.35 29.09
N THR A 113 -5.30 0.04 29.19
CA THR A 113 -3.93 -0.50 29.27
C THR A 113 -3.17 -0.22 27.98
N ALA A 114 -3.80 -0.38 26.82
CA ALA A 114 -3.17 -0.09 25.53
C ALA A 114 -2.82 1.39 25.38
N ILE A 115 -3.70 2.31 25.82
CA ILE A 115 -3.43 3.76 25.81
C ILE A 115 -2.33 4.10 26.83
N HIS A 116 -2.38 3.55 28.04
CA HIS A 116 -1.46 3.87 29.12
C HIS A 116 -0.03 3.40 28.81
N THR A 117 0.12 2.19 28.26
CA THR A 117 1.42 1.56 28.03
C THR A 117 1.95 1.79 26.61
N GLY A 118 1.06 2.10 25.66
CA GLY A 118 1.40 2.13 24.23
C GLY A 118 1.62 0.75 23.61
N TYR A 119 1.54 -0.34 24.37
CA TYR A 119 1.61 -1.71 23.87
C TYR A 119 0.26 -2.20 23.38
N PRO A 120 0.23 -3.09 22.36
CA PRO A 120 -1.01 -3.70 21.93
C PRO A 120 -1.60 -4.60 23.02
N VAL A 121 -2.92 -4.52 23.22
CA VAL A 121 -3.65 -5.38 24.15
C VAL A 121 -4.78 -6.09 23.43
N VAL A 122 -4.80 -7.42 23.51
CA VAL A 122 -5.83 -8.26 22.91
C VAL A 122 -6.86 -8.66 23.96
N SER A 123 -8.13 -8.37 23.68
CA SER A 123 -9.27 -8.86 24.46
C SER A 123 -10.00 -9.93 23.68
N VAL A 124 -10.21 -11.09 24.31
CA VAL A 124 -11.05 -12.17 23.79
C VAL A 124 -12.35 -12.22 24.59
N SER A 125 -13.46 -12.01 23.90
CA SER A 125 -14.81 -12.04 24.46
C SER A 125 -15.40 -13.43 24.34
N GLN A 126 -15.68 -14.05 25.49
CA GLN A 126 -16.31 -15.36 25.55
C GLN A 126 -17.74 -15.35 24.99
N SER A 127 -18.54 -14.35 25.35
CA SER A 127 -19.96 -14.28 24.98
C SER A 127 -20.15 -13.99 23.50
N MET A 128 -19.32 -13.11 22.93
CA MET A 128 -19.41 -12.72 21.53
C MET A 128 -18.59 -13.63 20.60
N SER A 129 -17.68 -14.45 21.16
CA SER A 129 -16.69 -15.22 20.38
C SER A 129 -15.90 -14.35 19.40
N ILE A 130 -15.50 -13.17 19.86
CA ILE A 130 -14.74 -12.19 19.07
C ILE A 130 -13.44 -11.86 19.81
N ALA A 131 -12.35 -11.72 19.07
CA ALA A 131 -11.11 -11.13 19.55
C ALA A 131 -10.98 -9.70 19.02
N SER A 132 -10.52 -8.78 19.86
CA SER A 132 -10.26 -7.39 19.49
C SER A 132 -8.89 -6.97 20.00
N VAL A 133 -8.13 -6.27 19.17
CA VAL A 133 -6.85 -5.67 19.55
C VAL A 133 -7.04 -4.17 19.75
N TYR A 134 -6.44 -3.65 20.82
CA TYR A 134 -6.41 -2.24 21.16
C TYR A 134 -4.98 -1.75 21.05
N ILE A 135 -4.76 -0.67 20.29
CA ILE A 135 -3.45 -0.06 20.11
C ILE A 135 -3.59 1.43 19.83
N GLY A 136 -2.87 2.27 20.60
CA GLY A 136 -2.86 3.73 20.40
C GLY A 136 -4.25 4.37 20.38
N GLY A 137 -5.18 3.89 21.21
CA GLY A 137 -6.56 4.39 21.27
C GLY A 137 -7.48 3.89 20.14
N HIS A 138 -7.00 3.00 19.26
CA HIS A 138 -7.82 2.37 18.22
C HIS A 138 -8.18 0.94 18.61
N ARG A 139 -9.42 0.57 18.31
CA ARG A 139 -9.92 -0.80 18.40
C ARG A 139 -10.02 -1.41 17.01
N HIS A 140 -9.40 -2.57 16.83
CA HIS A 140 -9.54 -3.38 15.64
C HIS A 140 -10.07 -4.77 16.01
N VAL A 141 -11.12 -5.22 15.32
CA VAL A 141 -11.71 -6.54 15.54
C VAL A 141 -10.99 -7.54 14.65
N LEU A 142 -10.42 -8.59 15.25
CA LEU A 142 -9.78 -9.65 14.48
C LEU A 142 -10.85 -10.48 13.78
N THR A 143 -10.83 -10.45 12.45
CA THR A 143 -11.82 -11.15 11.64
C THR A 143 -11.34 -12.57 11.33
N GLY A 144 -12.26 -13.48 10.99
CA GLY A 144 -11.91 -14.81 10.50
C GLY A 144 -11.44 -14.75 9.03
N SER A 145 -10.53 -15.64 8.65
CA SER A 145 -10.02 -15.71 7.28
C SER A 145 -11.11 -15.76 6.18
N PRO A 146 -12.24 -16.48 6.33
CA PRO A 146 -13.28 -16.52 5.28
C PRO A 146 -13.86 -15.16 4.90
N ASP A 147 -14.07 -14.28 5.88
CA ASP A 147 -14.67 -12.96 5.62
C ASP A 147 -13.66 -12.03 4.94
N ILE A 148 -12.40 -12.05 5.41
CA ILE A 148 -11.31 -11.26 4.81
C ILE A 148 -11.05 -11.74 3.37
N LEU A 149 -10.98 -13.06 3.15
CA LEU A 149 -10.84 -13.64 1.81
C LEU A 149 -12.00 -13.23 0.88
N SER A 150 -13.24 -13.19 1.39
CA SER A 150 -14.39 -12.76 0.59
C SER A 150 -14.24 -11.31 0.11
N ARG A 151 -13.85 -10.40 1.02
CA ARG A 151 -13.59 -8.99 0.71
C ARG A 151 -12.40 -8.85 -0.26
N ALA A 152 -11.28 -9.49 0.02
CA ALA A 152 -10.08 -9.44 -0.80
C ALA A 152 -10.32 -9.91 -2.24
N ASN A 153 -11.10 -10.99 -2.44
CA ASN A 153 -11.46 -11.47 -3.78
C ASN A 153 -12.35 -10.46 -4.54
N GLN A 154 -13.27 -9.77 -3.85
CA GLN A 154 -14.08 -8.70 -4.48
C GLN A 154 -13.23 -7.50 -4.86
N ALA A 155 -12.27 -7.13 -4.01
CA ALA A 155 -11.32 -6.06 -4.28
C ALA A 155 -10.41 -6.43 -5.46
N LEU A 156 -9.85 -7.64 -5.51
CA LEU A 156 -9.04 -8.13 -6.65
C LEU A 156 -9.81 -8.12 -7.98
N ALA A 157 -11.06 -8.60 -7.97
CA ALA A 157 -11.89 -8.54 -9.17
C ALA A 157 -12.12 -7.09 -9.64
N THR A 158 -12.20 -6.16 -8.69
CA THR A 158 -12.30 -4.73 -8.99
C THR A 158 -10.99 -4.19 -9.52
N LEU A 159 -9.86 -4.48 -8.86
CA LEU A 159 -8.52 -4.12 -9.30
C LEU A 159 -8.27 -4.56 -10.74
N SER A 160 -8.57 -5.81 -11.08
CA SER A 160 -8.41 -6.35 -12.44
C SER A 160 -9.15 -5.50 -13.49
N ARG A 161 -10.40 -5.09 -13.22
CA ARG A 161 -11.15 -4.21 -14.14
C ARG A 161 -10.49 -2.83 -14.28
N TYR A 162 -9.97 -2.28 -13.18
CA TYR A 162 -9.30 -0.98 -13.21
C TYR A 162 -7.93 -1.06 -13.91
N THR A 163 -7.18 -2.14 -13.75
CA THR A 163 -5.93 -2.40 -14.47
C THR A 163 -6.17 -2.52 -15.97
N SER A 164 -7.21 -3.27 -16.41
CA SER A 164 -7.57 -3.32 -17.83
C SER A 164 -7.94 -1.94 -18.37
N ARG A 165 -8.72 -1.16 -17.61
CA ARG A 165 -9.08 0.20 -18.01
C ARG A 165 -7.87 1.14 -18.05
N LEU A 166 -6.92 1.00 -17.13
CA LEU A 166 -5.65 1.73 -17.12
C LEU A 166 -4.83 1.41 -18.37
N ALA A 167 -4.77 0.15 -18.77
CA ALA A 167 -4.08 -0.27 -19.99
C ALA A 167 -4.71 0.38 -21.24
N GLU A 168 -6.04 0.37 -21.35
CA GLU A 168 -6.76 1.02 -22.46
C GLU A 168 -6.44 2.52 -22.55
N VAL A 169 -6.58 3.27 -21.45
CA VAL A 169 -6.32 4.73 -21.48
C VAL A 169 -4.84 5.04 -21.70
N SER A 170 -3.93 4.18 -21.24
CA SER A 170 -2.49 4.32 -21.48
C SER A 170 -2.12 4.09 -22.94
N GLN A 171 -2.79 3.14 -23.60
CA GLN A 171 -2.64 2.89 -25.03
C GLN A 171 -3.18 4.07 -25.85
N THR A 172 -4.35 4.60 -25.50
CA THR A 172 -4.89 5.82 -26.12
C THR A 172 -3.92 6.99 -25.99
N LEU A 173 -3.39 7.24 -24.79
CA LEU A 173 -2.42 8.31 -24.58
C LEU A 173 -1.13 8.07 -25.40
N SER A 174 -0.67 6.82 -25.54
CA SER A 174 0.49 6.51 -26.39
C SER A 174 0.25 6.83 -27.87
N ALA A 175 -0.97 6.63 -28.38
CA ALA A 175 -1.31 6.99 -29.75
C ALA A 175 -1.29 8.52 -29.93
N LEU A 176 -1.89 9.26 -28.99
CA LEU A 176 -1.88 10.73 -29.00
C LEU A 176 -0.44 11.29 -28.89
N GLU A 177 0.44 10.62 -28.13
CA GLU A 177 1.87 10.99 -28.02
C GLU A 177 2.59 10.87 -29.37
N ILE A 178 2.26 9.85 -30.18
CA ILE A 178 2.83 9.64 -31.52
C ILE A 178 2.26 10.63 -32.53
N GLU A 179 0.97 10.96 -32.42
CA GLU A 179 0.25 11.87 -33.31
C GLU A 179 0.45 13.36 -32.97
N ASP A 180 1.20 13.67 -31.91
CA ASP A 180 1.43 15.03 -31.40
C ASP A 180 0.11 15.77 -31.06
N SER A 181 -0.82 15.05 -30.44
CA SER A 181 -2.18 15.54 -30.15
C SER A 181 -2.57 15.40 -28.68
N VAL A 182 -1.59 15.20 -27.80
CA VAL A 182 -1.81 15.05 -26.35
C VAL A 182 -2.37 16.32 -25.74
N THR A 183 -3.39 16.18 -24.91
CA THR A 183 -3.88 17.25 -24.03
C THR A 183 -3.61 16.92 -22.56
N LEU A 184 -3.62 17.95 -21.71
CA LEU A 184 -3.54 17.78 -20.26
C LEU A 184 -4.64 16.84 -19.73
N ARG A 185 -5.84 16.90 -20.30
CA ARG A 185 -6.96 16.00 -20.00
C ARG A 185 -6.58 14.53 -20.15
N ASP A 186 -5.94 14.17 -21.26
CA ASP A 186 -5.58 12.79 -21.58
C ASP A 186 -4.57 12.25 -20.57
N VAL A 187 -3.59 13.06 -20.19
CA VAL A 187 -2.59 12.73 -19.18
C VAL A 187 -3.26 12.54 -17.81
N MET A 188 -4.08 13.50 -17.38
CA MET A 188 -4.73 13.44 -16.08
C MET A 188 -5.69 12.26 -15.97
N LEU A 189 -6.31 11.82 -17.08
CA LEU A 189 -7.13 10.62 -17.10
C LEU A 189 -6.32 9.36 -16.81
N VAL A 190 -5.11 9.23 -17.36
CA VAL A 190 -4.22 8.09 -17.07
C VAL A 190 -3.76 8.14 -15.61
N VAL A 191 -3.34 9.31 -15.13
CA VAL A 191 -2.95 9.52 -13.72
C VAL A 191 -4.09 9.12 -12.78
N GLN A 192 -5.32 9.55 -13.06
CA GLN A 192 -6.50 9.21 -12.28
C GLN A 192 -6.67 7.69 -12.16
N ARG A 193 -6.59 6.96 -13.28
CA ARG A 193 -6.76 5.50 -13.28
C ARG A 193 -5.64 4.80 -12.53
N LEU A 194 -4.42 5.32 -12.66
CA LEU A 194 -3.27 4.80 -11.93
C LEU A 194 -3.46 4.95 -10.43
N GLU A 195 -3.85 6.14 -9.95
CA GLU A 195 -4.10 6.37 -8.52
C GLU A 195 -5.25 5.50 -7.98
N MET A 196 -6.29 5.24 -8.79
CA MET A 196 -7.36 4.32 -8.41
C MET A 196 -6.86 2.88 -8.27
N VAL A 197 -6.05 2.39 -9.21
CA VAL A 197 -5.40 1.06 -9.13
C VAL A 197 -4.54 0.97 -7.87
N ARG A 198 -3.71 1.99 -7.61
CA ARG A 198 -2.83 2.04 -6.43
C ARG A 198 -3.61 1.97 -5.11
N ARG A 199 -4.68 2.75 -4.96
CA ARG A 199 -5.49 2.78 -3.73
C ARG A 199 -6.19 1.44 -3.46
N ILE A 200 -6.69 0.78 -4.50
CA ILE A 200 -7.30 -0.55 -4.37
C ILE A 200 -6.22 -1.59 -4.02
N ALA A 201 -5.04 -1.50 -4.62
CA ALA A 201 -3.91 -2.36 -4.27
C ALA A 201 -3.51 -2.21 -2.80
N ASP A 202 -3.36 -0.97 -2.30
CA ASP A 202 -3.04 -0.68 -0.89
C ASP A 202 -4.08 -1.29 0.07
N GLU A 203 -5.37 -1.28 -0.30
CA GLU A 203 -6.44 -1.92 0.48
C GLU A 203 -6.27 -3.45 0.52
N ILE A 204 -5.99 -4.08 -0.62
CA ILE A 204 -5.77 -5.53 -0.71
C ILE A 204 -4.50 -5.94 0.05
N GLU A 205 -3.44 -5.14 0.01
CA GLU A 205 -2.23 -5.41 0.82
C GLU A 205 -2.56 -5.42 2.32
N GLY A 206 -3.46 -4.55 2.77
CA GLY A 206 -3.96 -4.57 4.14
C GLY A 206 -4.64 -5.89 4.49
N ASP A 207 -5.50 -6.39 3.60
CA ASP A 207 -6.15 -7.69 3.73
C ASP A 207 -5.14 -8.85 3.73
N VAL A 208 -4.11 -8.81 2.88
CA VAL A 208 -3.03 -9.82 2.85
C VAL A 208 -2.29 -9.87 4.18
N VAL A 209 -1.98 -8.71 4.78
CA VAL A 209 -1.33 -8.66 6.09
C VAL A 209 -2.21 -9.27 7.18
N GLU A 210 -3.52 -9.00 7.17
CA GLU A 210 -4.45 -9.59 8.14
C GLU A 210 -4.63 -11.11 7.92
N LEU A 211 -4.51 -11.59 6.67
CA LEU A 211 -4.60 -13.01 6.30
C LEU A 211 -3.34 -13.82 6.58
N GLY A 212 -2.15 -13.21 6.64
CA GLY A 212 -0.90 -13.92 6.89
C GLY A 212 -0.70 -15.08 5.91
N GLU A 213 -0.48 -16.29 6.42
CA GLU A 213 -0.27 -17.48 5.57
C GLU A 213 -1.47 -17.82 4.68
N ASP A 214 -2.70 -17.53 5.14
CA ASP A 214 -3.93 -17.78 4.36
C ASP A 214 -4.02 -16.84 3.13
N GLY A 215 -3.27 -15.74 3.13
CA GLY A 215 -3.30 -14.68 2.11
C GLY A 215 -2.40 -14.94 0.91
N ARG A 216 -1.57 -15.99 0.92
CA ARG A 216 -0.53 -16.24 -0.09
C ARG A 216 -1.04 -16.21 -1.54
N LEU A 217 -2.23 -16.74 -1.81
CA LEU A 217 -2.79 -16.72 -3.18
C LEU A 217 -3.28 -15.33 -3.60
N ILE A 218 -3.80 -14.55 -2.65
CA ILE A 218 -4.24 -13.17 -2.89
C ILE A 218 -3.02 -12.29 -3.18
N GLU A 219 -1.94 -12.46 -2.42
CA GLU A 219 -0.67 -11.75 -2.63
C GLU A 219 -0.09 -11.99 -4.02
N LEU A 220 0.00 -13.25 -4.47
CA LEU A 220 0.48 -13.59 -5.81
C LEU A 220 -0.38 -12.97 -6.93
N GLN A 221 -1.70 -12.95 -6.75
CA GLN A 221 -2.61 -12.34 -7.73
C GLN A 221 -2.50 -10.82 -7.75
N LEU A 222 -2.32 -10.20 -6.57
CA LEU A 222 -2.08 -8.77 -6.47
C LEU A 222 -0.80 -8.39 -7.22
N ASP A 223 0.32 -9.07 -6.93
CA ASP A 223 1.62 -8.83 -7.56
C ASP A 223 1.55 -8.95 -9.09
N GLU A 224 0.81 -9.93 -9.61
CA GLU A 224 0.60 -10.09 -11.05
C GLU A 224 -0.17 -8.90 -11.66
N LEU A 225 -1.18 -8.38 -10.97
CA LEU A 225 -2.03 -7.28 -11.45
C LEU A 225 -1.37 -5.90 -11.35
N VAL A 226 -0.52 -5.68 -10.34
CA VAL A 226 0.16 -4.38 -10.12
C VAL A 226 1.57 -4.34 -10.70
N GLY A 227 2.06 -5.48 -11.21
CA GLY A 227 3.37 -5.58 -11.84
C GLY A 227 3.58 -4.49 -12.90
N GLY A 228 4.59 -3.64 -12.68
CA GLY A 228 4.95 -2.54 -13.60
C GLY A 228 4.20 -1.22 -13.38
N VAL A 229 3.06 -1.20 -12.68
CA VAL A 229 2.25 0.02 -12.48
C VAL A 229 3.03 1.12 -11.75
N GLY A 230 3.87 0.75 -10.79
CA GLY A 230 4.73 1.70 -10.07
C GLY A 230 5.73 2.40 -10.98
N VAL A 231 6.37 1.64 -11.90
CA VAL A 231 7.32 2.19 -12.87
C VAL A 231 6.60 3.09 -13.87
N ASP A 232 5.43 2.66 -14.36
CA ASP A 232 4.62 3.46 -15.29
C ASP A 232 4.22 4.80 -14.67
N ARG A 233 3.92 4.83 -13.37
CA ARG A 233 3.64 6.07 -12.61
C ARG A 233 4.83 7.00 -12.64
N GLU A 234 6.01 6.51 -12.26
CA GLU A 234 7.21 7.33 -12.19
C GLU A 234 7.58 7.92 -13.55
N VAL A 235 7.48 7.12 -14.61
CA VAL A 235 7.78 7.56 -15.97
C VAL A 235 6.72 8.56 -16.46
N LEU A 236 5.43 8.34 -16.18
CA LEU A 236 4.34 9.26 -16.51
C LEU A 236 4.49 10.60 -15.78
N THR A 237 4.79 10.58 -14.47
CA THR A 237 5.05 11.79 -13.70
C THR A 237 6.26 12.51 -14.28
N GLN A 238 7.37 11.81 -14.55
CA GLN A 238 8.57 12.42 -15.14
C GLN A 238 8.31 13.09 -16.50
N GLU A 239 7.48 12.47 -17.34
CA GLU A 239 7.15 12.94 -18.68
C GLU A 239 6.41 14.28 -18.65
N TYR A 240 5.41 14.40 -17.77
CA TYR A 240 4.44 15.50 -17.74
C TYR A 240 4.56 16.38 -16.50
N LEU A 241 5.78 16.56 -15.98
CA LEU A 241 6.03 17.65 -15.03
C LEU A 241 5.97 19.00 -15.76
N PRO A 242 5.34 20.04 -15.16
CA PRO A 242 5.36 21.39 -15.71
C PRO A 242 6.79 21.87 -15.98
N THR A 243 6.97 22.61 -17.08
CA THR A 243 8.27 23.21 -17.46
C THR A 243 8.42 24.65 -17.00
N GLY A 244 7.35 25.31 -16.56
CA GLY A 244 7.35 26.69 -16.08
C GLY A 244 7.08 26.78 -14.58
N GLY A 245 7.54 27.88 -13.96
CA GLY A 245 7.27 28.19 -12.54
C GLY A 245 8.09 27.38 -11.54
N GLU A 246 7.57 27.25 -10.32
CA GLU A 246 8.14 26.39 -9.27
C GLU A 246 7.75 24.93 -9.56
N VAL A 247 8.63 24.21 -10.26
CA VAL A 247 8.37 22.83 -10.67
C VAL A 247 8.43 21.91 -9.44
N PRO A 248 7.34 21.18 -9.11
CA PRO A 248 7.36 20.24 -8.01
C PRO A 248 8.29 19.06 -8.32
N THR A 249 8.95 18.56 -7.29
CA THR A 249 9.64 17.27 -7.31
C THR A 249 8.63 16.13 -7.46
N ARG A 250 9.08 14.97 -7.93
CA ARG A 250 8.21 13.79 -8.09
C ARG A 250 7.59 13.39 -6.76
N GLU A 251 8.40 13.44 -5.70
CA GLU A 251 7.98 13.14 -4.33
C GLU A 251 6.89 14.11 -3.85
N GLN A 252 6.97 15.39 -4.21
CA GLN A 252 5.92 16.36 -3.91
C GLN A 252 4.62 16.06 -4.66
N VAL A 253 4.69 15.69 -5.94
CA VAL A 253 3.51 15.29 -6.74
C VAL A 253 2.89 14.02 -6.17
N THR A 254 3.70 12.98 -5.92
CA THR A 254 3.26 11.74 -5.27
C THR A 254 2.53 12.02 -3.96
N ALA A 255 3.14 12.83 -3.08
CA ALA A 255 2.53 13.18 -1.80
C ALA A 255 1.25 14.03 -1.95
N ALA A 256 1.12 14.82 -3.02
CA ALA A 256 -0.09 15.58 -3.32
C ALA A 256 -1.23 14.68 -3.79
N LEU A 257 -0.94 13.75 -4.71
CA LEU A 257 -1.90 12.76 -5.20
C LEU A 257 -2.40 11.82 -4.09
N GLU A 258 -1.53 11.45 -3.16
CA GLU A 258 -1.88 10.65 -1.98
C GLU A 258 -2.83 11.37 -1.02
N ARG A 259 -2.80 12.71 -0.99
CA ARG A 259 -3.63 13.54 -0.12
C ARG A 259 -5.05 13.74 -0.65
N LEU A 260 -5.27 13.56 -1.95
CA LEU A 260 -6.59 13.72 -2.56
C LEU A 260 -7.59 12.75 -1.93
N ASP A 261 -8.80 13.23 -1.61
CA ASP A 261 -9.88 12.34 -1.22
C ASP A 261 -10.52 11.65 -2.44
N ASN A 262 -11.50 10.77 -2.20
CA ASN A 262 -12.14 10.01 -3.29
C ASN A 262 -12.98 10.89 -4.23
N THR A 263 -13.44 12.05 -3.79
CA THR A 263 -14.23 13.00 -4.59
C THR A 263 -13.31 13.89 -5.41
N GLU A 264 -12.24 14.41 -4.80
CA GLU A 264 -11.19 15.17 -5.48
C GLU A 264 -10.51 14.32 -6.56
N LEU A 265 -10.30 13.02 -6.31
CA LEU A 265 -9.73 12.10 -7.31
C LEU A 265 -10.61 11.97 -8.56
N LEU A 266 -11.91 12.26 -8.49
CA LEU A 266 -12.79 12.24 -9.66
C LEU A 266 -12.67 13.51 -10.52
N ASP A 267 -12.11 14.59 -9.97
CA ASP A 267 -11.90 15.86 -10.65
C ASP A 267 -10.49 15.92 -11.26
N LEU A 268 -10.41 15.88 -12.60
CA LEU A 268 -9.14 15.98 -13.32
C LEU A 268 -8.41 17.30 -13.06
N THR A 269 -9.14 18.36 -12.69
CA THR A 269 -8.56 19.68 -12.35
C THR A 269 -7.81 19.62 -11.02
N ALA A 270 -8.32 18.88 -10.04
CA ALA A 270 -7.65 18.66 -8.77
C ALA A 270 -6.37 17.84 -8.96
N ILE A 271 -6.40 16.84 -9.84
CA ILE A 271 -5.21 16.04 -10.20
C ILE A 271 -4.17 16.92 -10.93
N ALA A 272 -4.60 17.77 -11.87
CA ALA A 272 -3.72 18.72 -12.55
C ALA A 272 -3.04 19.67 -11.54
N THR A 273 -3.80 20.18 -10.58
CA THR A 273 -3.28 21.02 -9.49
C THR A 273 -2.25 20.28 -8.66
N ALA A 274 -2.46 18.99 -8.37
CA ALA A 274 -1.49 18.16 -7.65
C ALA A 274 -0.17 17.96 -8.43
N TYR A 275 -0.22 18.03 -9.76
CA TYR A 275 0.95 18.03 -10.64
C TYR A 275 1.66 19.39 -10.74
N GLY A 276 1.04 20.46 -10.22
CA GLY A 276 1.57 21.83 -10.29
C GLY A 276 1.05 22.67 -11.45
N TYR A 277 -0.01 22.21 -12.14
CA TYR A 277 -0.72 23.02 -13.14
C TYR A 277 -1.75 23.91 -12.42
N SER A 278 -1.55 25.23 -12.39
CA SER A 278 -2.37 26.18 -11.63
C SER A 278 -3.24 27.12 -12.47
N ASP A 279 -3.04 27.20 -13.79
CA ASP A 279 -3.79 28.11 -14.68
C ASP A 279 -4.11 27.49 -16.06
N GLU A 280 -3.74 26.24 -16.25
CA GLU A 280 -3.85 25.51 -17.51
C GLU A 280 -5.25 24.94 -17.70
N THR A 281 -5.77 25.06 -18.92
CA THR A 281 -7.02 24.38 -19.28
C THR A 281 -6.72 22.90 -19.52
N LEU A 282 -7.68 22.03 -19.21
CA LEU A 282 -7.54 20.61 -19.52
C LEU A 282 -7.34 20.34 -21.04
N GLU A 283 -7.77 21.27 -21.90
CA GLU A 283 -7.60 21.22 -23.35
C GLU A 283 -6.24 21.76 -23.83
N GLN A 284 -5.36 22.16 -22.91
CA GLN A 284 -4.01 22.59 -23.26
C GLN A 284 -3.25 21.43 -23.89
N HIS A 285 -2.67 21.72 -25.05
CA HIS A 285 -1.75 20.80 -25.72
C HIS A 285 -0.45 20.65 -24.93
N LEU A 286 0.03 19.42 -24.79
CA LEU A 286 1.29 19.09 -24.13
C LEU A 286 2.22 18.38 -25.12
N GLU A 287 3.47 18.82 -25.18
CA GLU A 287 4.50 18.19 -25.99
C GLU A 287 5.21 17.10 -25.16
N PRO A 288 5.05 15.80 -25.50
CA PRO A 288 5.76 14.73 -24.82
C PRO A 288 7.25 14.75 -25.18
N ARG A 289 8.11 14.58 -24.18
CA ARG A 289 9.58 14.56 -24.28
C ARG A 289 10.12 13.18 -24.71
N GLY A 290 9.40 12.10 -24.38
CA GLY A 290 9.68 10.74 -24.87
C GLY A 290 10.17 9.73 -23.82
N TYR A 291 10.15 10.03 -22.53
CA TYR A 291 10.48 9.05 -21.49
C TYR A 291 9.55 7.83 -21.54
N ARG A 292 8.24 8.04 -21.73
CA ARG A 292 7.28 6.92 -21.81
C ARG A 292 7.51 6.04 -23.02
N LEU A 293 7.67 6.64 -24.20
CA LEU A 293 7.90 5.93 -25.45
C LEU A 293 9.18 5.07 -25.36
N LEU A 294 10.26 5.64 -24.81
CA LEU A 294 11.53 4.94 -24.64
C LEU A 294 11.48 3.87 -23.55
N ALA A 295 10.70 4.05 -22.48
CA ALA A 295 10.54 3.04 -21.42
C ALA A 295 9.87 1.75 -21.92
N ARG A 296 9.09 1.82 -22.99
CA ARG A 296 8.49 0.65 -23.65
C ARG A 296 9.50 -0.16 -24.48
N ILE A 297 10.71 0.36 -24.71
CA ILE A 297 11.76 -0.35 -25.43
C ILE A 297 12.47 -1.31 -24.46
N PRO A 298 12.38 -2.63 -24.68
CA PRO A 298 12.95 -3.59 -23.75
C PRO A 298 14.47 -3.41 -23.59
N ARG A 299 14.95 -3.50 -22.34
CA ARG A 299 16.38 -3.50 -21.99
C ARG A 299 17.12 -2.18 -22.30
N LEU A 300 16.39 -1.07 -22.49
CA LEU A 300 17.01 0.24 -22.62
C LEU A 300 17.36 0.80 -21.23
N PRO A 301 18.64 1.09 -20.93
CA PRO A 301 19.02 1.66 -19.63
C PRO A 301 18.42 3.05 -19.41
N ASP A 302 18.05 3.34 -18.15
CA ASP A 302 17.50 4.64 -17.74
C ASP A 302 18.44 5.83 -18.02
N THR A 303 19.75 5.62 -17.95
CA THR A 303 20.76 6.64 -18.28
C THR A 303 20.67 7.05 -19.75
N VAL A 304 20.63 6.06 -20.64
CA VAL A 304 20.50 6.26 -22.09
C VAL A 304 19.16 6.92 -22.41
N ARG A 305 18.07 6.46 -21.78
CA ARG A 305 16.75 7.07 -21.95
C ARG A 305 16.78 8.58 -21.65
N ARG A 306 17.41 8.97 -20.53
CA ARG A 306 17.53 10.38 -20.13
C ARG A 306 18.34 11.20 -21.13
N GLN A 307 19.50 10.69 -21.57
CA GLN A 307 20.35 11.39 -22.54
C GLN A 307 19.64 11.59 -23.89
N LEU A 308 18.90 10.58 -24.36
CA LEU A 308 18.10 10.68 -25.58
C LEU A 308 17.03 11.77 -25.45
N VAL A 309 16.29 11.78 -24.34
CA VAL A 309 15.27 12.81 -24.11
C VAL A 309 15.89 14.21 -24.00
N GLU A 310 17.01 14.35 -23.29
CA GLU A 310 17.74 15.62 -23.17
C GLU A 310 18.29 16.12 -24.52
N HIS A 311 18.70 15.20 -25.40
CA HIS A 311 19.27 15.55 -26.70
C HIS A 311 18.20 15.90 -27.75
N PHE A 312 17.12 15.13 -27.83
CA PHE A 312 16.10 15.27 -28.88
C PHE A 312 14.91 16.14 -28.44
N GLY A 313 14.63 16.25 -27.15
CA GLY A 313 13.67 17.21 -26.57
C GLY A 313 12.19 16.87 -26.75
N SER A 314 11.79 16.16 -27.81
CA SER A 314 10.40 15.76 -28.06
C SER A 314 10.29 14.38 -28.69
N VAL A 315 9.12 13.75 -28.52
CA VAL A 315 8.76 12.50 -29.20
C VAL A 315 8.86 12.64 -30.71
N GLN A 316 8.37 13.75 -31.28
CA GLN A 316 8.41 13.97 -32.73
C GLN A 316 9.85 13.98 -33.27
N ASN A 317 10.77 14.63 -32.56
CA ASN A 317 12.18 14.61 -32.92
C ASN A 317 12.77 13.20 -32.80
N LEU A 318 12.46 12.47 -31.73
CA LEU A 318 12.90 11.07 -31.55
C LEU A 318 12.40 10.16 -32.69
N LEU A 319 11.16 10.33 -33.15
CA LEU A 319 10.58 9.53 -34.23
C LEU A 319 11.17 9.85 -35.60
N ALA A 320 11.53 11.11 -35.85
CA ALA A 320 12.16 11.56 -37.09
C ALA A 320 13.65 11.18 -37.21
N THR A 321 14.28 10.81 -36.10
CA THR A 321 15.73 10.57 -35.99
C THR A 321 16.16 9.27 -36.69
N SER A 322 17.30 9.31 -37.39
CA SER A 322 17.88 8.12 -38.01
C SER A 322 18.75 7.30 -37.03
N ALA A 323 19.08 6.05 -37.38
CA ALA A 323 19.99 5.24 -36.56
C ALA A 323 21.39 5.88 -36.43
N GLU A 324 21.84 6.66 -37.42
CA GLU A 324 23.12 7.37 -37.35
C GLU A 324 23.05 8.57 -36.40
N ASP A 325 21.94 9.28 -36.38
CA ASP A 325 21.74 10.43 -35.47
C ASP A 325 21.69 9.96 -34.01
N LEU A 326 21.07 8.81 -33.73
CA LEU A 326 21.06 8.21 -32.38
C LEU A 326 22.47 7.93 -31.85
N ARG A 327 23.43 7.61 -32.72
CA ARG A 327 24.83 7.36 -32.34
C ARG A 327 25.59 8.63 -31.93
N THR A 328 25.04 9.81 -32.21
CA THR A 328 25.64 11.07 -31.79
C THR A 328 25.45 11.34 -30.30
N VAL A 329 24.51 10.65 -29.66
CA VAL A 329 24.30 10.69 -28.21
C VAL A 329 25.34 9.81 -27.53
N ALA A 330 26.14 10.42 -26.66
CA ALA A 330 27.17 9.71 -25.89
C ALA A 330 26.53 8.52 -25.15
N GLU A 331 27.14 7.33 -25.28
CA GLU A 331 26.68 6.03 -24.72
C GLU A 331 25.76 5.16 -25.59
N VAL A 332 25.39 5.58 -26.81
CA VAL A 332 24.63 4.71 -27.73
C VAL A 332 25.55 4.02 -28.73
N ASP A 333 25.69 2.69 -28.64
CA ASP A 333 26.40 1.89 -29.63
C ASP A 333 25.55 1.57 -30.88
N GLU A 334 26.16 1.03 -31.93
CA GLU A 334 25.47 0.72 -33.19
C GLU A 334 24.34 -0.32 -33.01
N SER A 335 24.52 -1.28 -32.10
CA SER A 335 23.52 -2.30 -31.83
C SER A 335 22.31 -1.72 -31.07
N GLN A 336 22.56 -0.83 -30.11
CA GLN A 336 21.55 -0.10 -29.35
C GLN A 336 20.79 0.87 -30.23
N ALA A 337 21.48 1.64 -31.08
CA ALA A 337 20.82 2.57 -32.02
C ALA A 337 19.83 1.84 -32.94
N ARG A 338 20.21 0.68 -33.47
CA ARG A 338 19.31 -0.17 -34.27
C ARG A 338 18.12 -0.68 -33.45
N LEU A 339 18.38 -1.18 -32.24
CA LEU A 339 17.33 -1.67 -31.34
C LEU A 339 16.32 -0.56 -30.99
N ILE A 340 16.81 0.64 -30.68
CA ILE A 340 15.97 1.80 -30.39
C ILE A 340 15.14 2.17 -31.63
N ARG A 341 15.77 2.30 -32.80
CA ARG A 341 15.07 2.68 -34.03
C ARG A 341 13.99 1.67 -34.42
N GLU A 342 14.30 0.37 -34.32
CA GLU A 342 13.35 -0.71 -34.57
C GLU A 342 12.22 -0.74 -33.51
N GLY A 343 12.54 -0.46 -32.25
CA GLY A 343 11.57 -0.29 -31.19
C GLY A 343 10.58 0.84 -31.49
N LEU A 344 11.09 2.02 -31.84
CA LEU A 344 10.28 3.19 -32.21
C LEU A 344 9.40 2.90 -33.43
N SER A 345 9.94 2.30 -34.50
CA SER A 345 9.16 1.93 -35.68
C SER A 345 8.01 0.98 -35.34
N ARG A 346 8.26 -0.06 -34.55
CA ARG A 346 7.22 -1.02 -34.13
C ARG A 346 6.13 -0.37 -33.30
N LEU A 347 6.48 0.58 -32.44
CA LEU A 347 5.50 1.32 -31.63
C LEU A 347 4.56 2.15 -32.52
N VAL A 348 5.10 2.84 -33.53
CA VAL A 348 4.30 3.58 -34.53
C VAL A 348 3.43 2.65 -35.37
N GLU A 349 3.98 1.54 -35.85
CA GLU A 349 3.20 0.55 -36.62
C GLU A 349 2.04 -0.03 -35.79
N SER A 350 2.28 -0.30 -34.50
CA SER A 350 1.24 -0.80 -33.60
C SER A 350 0.13 0.22 -33.36
N SER A 351 0.47 1.50 -33.14
CA SER A 351 -0.54 2.54 -32.92
C SER A 351 -1.42 2.77 -34.15
N LEU A 352 -0.84 2.69 -35.34
CA LEU A 352 -1.58 2.80 -36.60
C LEU A 352 -2.51 1.60 -36.82
N SER A 353 -2.06 0.38 -36.46
CA SER A 353 -2.84 -0.84 -36.66
C SER A 353 -4.08 -0.90 -35.77
N ASP A 354 -3.98 -0.41 -34.54
CA ASP A 354 -5.09 -0.36 -33.59
C ASP A 354 -6.15 0.69 -33.97
N HIS A 355 -5.84 1.63 -34.86
CA HIS A 355 -6.78 2.66 -35.33
C HIS A 355 -7.68 2.18 -36.49
N TYR A 356 -7.32 1.07 -37.16
CA TYR A 356 -8.03 0.52 -38.32
C TYR A 356 -8.79 -0.78 -38.04
N VAL A 357 -8.91 -1.18 -36.76
CA VAL A 357 -9.70 -2.32 -36.27
C VAL A 357 -10.73 -1.80 -35.29
#